data_AF-A0A538P2I1-F1
#
_entry.id   AF-A0A538P2I1-F1
#
_cell.length_a   1.000
_cell.length_b   1.000
_cell.length_c   1.000
_cell.angle_alpha   90.00
_cell.angle_beta   90.00
_cell.angle_gamma   90.00
#
_symmetry.space_group_name_H-M   'P 1'
#
loop_
_entity.id
_entity.type
_entity.pdbx_description
1 polymer ?
#
loop_
_entity_poly.entity_id
_entity_poly.type
_entity_poly.pdbx_seq_one_letter_code
_entity_poly.pdbx_strand_id
1 'polypeptide(L)'
;MFYLIMPSLESRQALISHLAGCGILAVFHYLPLHLSPMGLRFGGQQGACPVTEDLSDRLLRLPFFTGMSSSEQNQVIDAVRAFRC
;
A
#
# COMPACT_ATOMS: atom_id res chain seq x y z
N MET A 1 -11.56 5.71 -1.98
CA MET A 1 -10.26 5.03 -1.72
C MET A 1 -10.45 3.57 -2.07
N PHE A 2 -9.50 2.96 -2.79
CA PHE A 2 -9.49 1.54 -3.08
C PHE A 2 -8.10 0.98 -2.75
N TYR A 3 -8.03 -0.14 -2.04
CA TYR A 3 -6.78 -0.70 -1.54
C TYR A 3 -6.76 -2.22 -1.62
N LEU A 4 -5.56 -2.78 -1.59
CA LEU A 4 -5.28 -4.21 -1.50
C LEU A 4 -4.45 -4.46 -0.24
N ILE A 5 -4.63 -5.63 0.37
CA ILE A 5 -3.76 -6.15 1.43
C ILE A 5 -2.92 -7.27 0.81
N MET A 6 -1.61 -7.08 0.81
CA MET A 6 -0.67 -8.02 0.23
C MET A 6 -0.27 -9.11 1.24
N PRO A 7 0.31 -10.24 0.80
CA PRO A 7 0.77 -11.29 1.71
C PRO A 7 1.86 -10.82 2.68
N SER A 8 2.77 -9.93 2.24
CA SER A 8 3.86 -9.39 3.05
C SER A 8 4.27 -7.97 2.63
N LEU A 9 5.18 -7.35 3.40
CA LEU A 9 5.82 -6.08 3.06
C LEU A 9 6.59 -6.18 1.74
N GLU A 10 7.29 -7.29 1.51
CA GLU A 10 8.04 -7.54 0.28
C GLU A 10 7.08 -7.63 -0.92
N SER A 11 5.99 -8.39 -0.81
CA SER A 11 4.99 -8.47 -1.87
C SER A 11 4.35 -7.11 -2.16
N ARG A 12 4.10 -6.29 -1.12
CA ARG A 12 3.62 -4.91 -1.29
C ARG A 12 4.63 -4.05 -2.02
N GLN A 13 5.89 -4.09 -1.63
CA GLN A 13 6.93 -3.31 -2.31
C GLN A 13 7.13 -3.75 -3.76
N ALA A 14 7.11 -5.06 -4.02
CA ALA A 14 7.20 -5.61 -5.36
C ALA A 14 6.04 -5.16 -6.27
N LEU A 15 4.81 -5.15 -5.75
CA LEU A 15 3.66 -4.64 -6.52
C LEU A 15 3.76 -3.13 -6.79
N ILE A 16 4.23 -2.32 -5.82
CA ILE A 16 4.48 -0.88 -6.06
C ILE A 16 5.48 -0.70 -7.21
N SER A 17 6.61 -1.41 -7.15
CA SER A 17 7.64 -1.32 -8.18
C SER A 17 7.16 -1.80 -9.55
N HIS A 18 6.38 -2.89 -9.59
CA HIS A 18 5.75 -3.38 -10.82
C HIS A 18 4.80 -2.35 -11.44
N LEU A 19 3.88 -1.80 -10.65
CA LEU A 19 2.92 -0.80 -11.13
C LEU A 19 3.63 0.49 -11.58
N ALA A 20 4.68 0.92 -10.86
CA ALA A 20 5.50 2.05 -11.28
C ALA A 20 6.17 1.81 -12.65
N GLY A 21 6.64 0.59 -12.92
CA GLY A 21 7.17 0.18 -14.23
C GLY A 21 6.12 0.24 -15.36
N CYS A 22 4.84 0.14 -15.02
CA CYS A 22 3.71 0.31 -15.95
C CYS A 22 3.20 1.77 -16.03
N GLY A 23 3.88 2.72 -15.38
CA GLY A 23 3.44 4.13 -15.32
C GLY A 23 2.27 4.39 -14.38
N ILE A 24 1.96 3.45 -13.47
CA ILE A 24 0.85 3.54 -12.51
C ILE A 24 1.39 3.91 -11.13
N LEU A 25 0.94 5.05 -10.59
CA LEU A 25 1.31 5.49 -9.24
C LEU A 25 0.45 4.79 -8.17
N ALA A 26 0.94 3.68 -7.63
CA ALA A 26 0.42 3.07 -6.42
C ALA A 26 1.30 3.41 -5.21
N VAL A 27 0.67 3.63 -4.05
CA VAL A 27 1.37 4.10 -2.84
C VAL A 27 0.93 3.32 -1.61
N PHE A 28 1.79 3.21 -0.61
CA PHE A 28 1.36 2.80 0.73
C PHE A 28 0.46 3.88 1.37
N HIS A 29 -0.09 3.59 2.54
CA HIS A 29 -0.94 4.55 3.26
C HIS A 29 -0.26 5.18 4.46
N TYR A 30 -0.37 4.58 5.64
CA TYR A 30 0.11 5.21 6.86
C TYR A 30 1.01 4.31 7.66
N LEU A 31 2.08 4.91 8.19
CA LEU A 31 2.87 4.32 9.25
C LEU A 31 2.08 4.38 10.57
N PRO A 32 2.16 3.35 11.42
CA PRO A 32 1.52 3.37 12.73
C PRO A 32 2.05 4.52 13.59
N LEU A 33 1.15 5.38 14.09
CA LEU A 33 1.56 6.61 14.77
C LEU A 33 2.34 6.34 16.07
N HIS A 34 2.06 5.24 16.77
CA HIS A 34 2.79 4.85 17.98
C HIS A 34 4.24 4.47 17.71
N LEU A 35 4.58 4.11 16.47
CA LEU A 35 5.95 3.85 16.03
C LEU A 35 6.63 5.06 15.40
N SER A 36 5.92 6.18 15.24
CA SER A 36 6.53 7.43 14.77
C SER A 36 7.56 7.95 15.79
N PRO A 37 8.49 8.83 15.39
CA PRO A 37 9.48 9.40 16.30
C PRO A 37 8.87 10.05 17.55
N MET A 38 7.71 10.71 17.43
CA MET A 38 7.00 11.27 18.59
C MET A 38 6.21 10.21 19.35
N GLY A 39 5.62 9.22 18.65
CA GLY A 39 4.91 8.10 19.29
C GLY A 39 5.80 7.33 20.27
N LEU A 40 7.03 7.02 19.86
CA LEU A 40 8.02 6.37 20.71
C LEU A 40 8.36 7.22 21.96
N ARG A 41 8.47 8.54 21.81
CA ARG A 41 8.72 9.47 22.95
C ARG A 41 7.57 9.54 23.95
N PHE A 42 6.34 9.22 23.51
CA PHE A 42 5.15 9.17 24.36
C PHE A 42 4.79 7.75 24.84
N GLY A 43 5.72 6.79 24.73
CA GLY A 43 5.55 5.42 25.25
C GLY A 43 5.00 4.42 24.25
N GLY A 44 4.92 4.78 22.96
CA GLY A 44 4.66 3.83 21.89
C GLY A 44 5.82 2.83 21.75
N GLN A 45 5.49 1.59 21.38
CA GLN A 45 6.46 0.51 21.23
C GLN A 45 5.99 -0.50 20.19
N GLN A 46 6.93 -1.19 19.55
CA GLN A 46 6.64 -2.31 18.64
C GLN A 46 5.81 -3.37 19.36
N GLY A 47 4.82 -3.95 18.67
CA GLY A 47 3.93 -4.96 19.23
C GLY A 47 2.82 -4.41 20.12
N ALA A 48 2.75 -3.09 20.37
CA ALA A 48 1.65 -2.50 21.11
C ALA A 48 0.32 -2.59 20.34
N CYS A 49 0.38 -2.52 19.01
CA CYS A 49 -0.78 -2.62 18.13
C CYS A 49 -0.47 -3.56 16.95
N PRO A 50 -0.36 -4.88 17.18
CA PRO A 50 0.18 -5.82 16.20
C PRO A 50 -0.61 -5.87 14.89
N VAL A 51 -1.94 -5.71 14.95
CA VAL A 51 -2.80 -5.66 13.75
C VAL A 51 -2.55 -4.37 12.94
N THR A 52 -2.36 -3.23 13.62
CA THR A 52 -2.06 -1.96 12.95
C THR A 52 -0.70 -2.03 12.27
N GLU A 53 0.30 -2.60 12.94
CA GLU A 53 1.65 -2.79 12.42
C GLU A 53 1.63 -3.69 11.18
N ASP A 54 1.05 -4.88 11.30
CA ASP A 54 0.94 -5.85 10.20
C ASP A 54 0.16 -5.28 8.99
N LEU A 55 -0.98 -4.63 9.20
CA LEU A 55 -1.75 -4.06 8.10
C LEU A 55 -1.05 -2.87 7.44
N SER A 56 -0.32 -2.06 8.21
CA SER A 56 0.40 -0.90 7.66
C SER A 56 1.49 -1.31 6.65
N ASP A 57 2.14 -2.44 6.90
CA ASP A 57 3.19 -2.99 6.03
C ASP A 57 2.64 -3.59 4.74
N ARG A 58 1.42 -4.13 4.79
CA ARG A 58 0.84 -4.92 3.69
C ARG A 58 -0.15 -4.15 2.82
N LEU A 59 -0.63 -2.99 3.28
CA LEU A 59 -1.64 -2.21 2.56
C LEU A 59 -1.03 -1.34 1.45
N LEU A 60 -1.63 -1.43 0.26
CA LEU A 60 -1.34 -0.60 -0.90
C LEU A 60 -2.62 0.06 -1.43
N ARG A 61 -2.54 1.32 -1.82
CA ARG A 61 -3.61 2.06 -2.49
C ARG A 61 -3.38 2.12 -3.99
N LEU A 62 -4.44 1.85 -4.73
CA LEU A 62 -4.49 2.05 -6.17
C LEU A 62 -4.99 3.47 -6.50
N PRO A 63 -4.65 4.00 -7.69
CA PRO A 63 -5.26 5.22 -8.18
C PRO A 63 -6.79 5.14 -8.13
N PHE A 64 -7.41 6.17 -7.57
CA PHE A 64 -8.86 6.25 -7.45
C PHE A 64 -9.28 7.71 -7.34
N PHE A 65 -9.79 8.27 -8.43
CA PHE A 65 -10.23 9.67 -8.54
C PHE A 65 -11.33 9.80 -9.59
N THR A 66 -12.15 10.86 -9.49
CA THR A 66 -13.38 11.02 -10.29
C THR A 66 -13.14 11.26 -11.78
N GLY A 67 -11.96 11.74 -12.17
CA GLY A 67 -11.58 11.96 -13.56
C GLY A 67 -10.97 10.75 -14.27
N MET A 68 -10.90 9.59 -13.62
CA MET A 68 -10.30 8.40 -14.22
C MET A 68 -11.19 7.84 -15.33
N SER A 69 -10.62 7.69 -16.52
CA SER A 69 -11.27 7.04 -17.65
C SER A 69 -11.35 5.52 -17.47
N SER A 70 -12.29 4.87 -18.15
CA SER A 70 -12.37 3.40 -18.19
C SER A 70 -11.09 2.75 -18.72
N SER A 71 -10.36 3.43 -19.62
CA SER A 71 -9.09 2.93 -20.16
C SER A 71 -7.99 2.93 -19.09
N GLU A 72 -7.85 4.00 -18.32
CA GLU A 72 -6.90 4.08 -17.20
C GLU A 72 -7.24 3.05 -16.12
N GLN A 73 -8.54 2.90 -15.80
CA GLN A 73 -8.98 1.89 -14.85
C GLN A 73 -8.64 0.47 -15.33
N ASN A 74 -8.87 0.17 -16.61
CA ASN A 74 -8.51 -1.13 -17.19
C ASN A 74 -7.00 -1.36 -17.17
N GLN A 75 -6.19 -0.34 -17.47
CA GLN A 75 -4.72 -0.43 -17.37
C GLN A 75 -4.28 -0.82 -15.95
N VAL A 76 -4.89 -0.24 -14.91
CA VAL A 76 -4.61 -0.60 -13.51
C VAL A 76 -5.02 -2.04 -13.23
N ILE A 77 -6.21 -2.46 -13.65
CA ILE A 77 -6.72 -3.83 -13.44
C ILE A 77 -5.79 -4.85 -14.11
N ASP A 78 -5.40 -4.61 -15.36
CA ASP A 78 -4.56 -5.52 -16.14
C ASP A 78 -3.15 -5.60 -15.57
N ALA A 79 -2.56 -4.46 -15.17
CA ALA A 79 -1.25 -4.43 -14.55
C ALA A 79 -1.23 -5.21 -13.22
N VAL A 80 -2.27 -5.08 -12.39
CA VAL A 80 -2.42 -5.85 -11.15
C VAL A 80 -2.57 -7.35 -11.45
N ARG A 81 -3.35 -7.73 -12.45
CA ARG A 81 -3.54 -9.15 -12.86
C ARG A 81 -2.29 -9.77 -13.47
N ALA A 82 -1.43 -8.96 -14.11
CA ALA A 82 -0.17 -9.41 -14.68
C ALA A 82 0.91 -9.66 -13.64
N PHE A 83 0.82 -9.03 -12.46
CA PHE A 83 1.75 -9.24 -11.36
C PHE A 83 1.72 -10.69 -10.86
N ARG A 84 2.89 -11.21 -10.47
CA ARG A 84 3.08 -12.55 -9.88
C ARG A 84 3.88 -12.37 -8.60
N CYS A 85 3.37 -12.95 -7.51
CA CYS A 85 3.99 -12.95 -6.19
C CYS A 85 4.98 -14.11 -6.06
#